data_AF-A0A9J6GVM7-F1
#
_entry.id   AF-A0A9J6GVM7-F1
#
_cell.length_a   1.000
_cell.length_b   1.000
_cell.length_c   1.000
_cell.angle_alpha   90.00
_cell.angle_beta   90.00
_cell.angle_gamma   90.00
#
_symmetry.space_group_name_H-M   'P 1'
#
loop_
_entity.id
_entity.type
_entity.pdbx_description
1 polymer ?
#
loop_
_entity_poly.entity_id
_entity_poly.type
_entity_poly.pdbx_seq_one_letter_code
_entity_poly.pdbx_strand_id
1 'polypeptide(L)' 'MYAKREIPTLDSVRKAVHEDDDLPNFTKTTLWRLMKDMGFTYDRRIRNLGITVWRRRYLRAIKEFQGSAGGNR' A
#
# COMPACT_ATOMS: atom_id res chain seq x y z
N MET A 1 -2.91 -16.21 15.64
CA MET A 1 -3.39 -15.79 14.30
C MET A 1 -2.71 -14.48 13.95
N TYR A 2 -1.64 -14.49 13.14
CA TYR A 2 -0.98 -13.26 12.68
C TYR A 2 -1.64 -12.82 11.37
N ALA A 3 -2.68 -12.01 11.49
CA ALA A 3 -3.54 -11.63 10.39
C ALA A 3 -2.88 -10.57 9.51
N LYS A 4 -2.77 -10.90 8.22
CA LYS A 4 -2.35 -10.06 7.08
C LYS A 4 -0.85 -9.71 7.08
N ARG A 5 -0.18 -10.16 6.02
CA ARG A 5 1.20 -9.75 5.62
C ARG A 5 1.24 -8.29 5.15
N GLU A 6 0.51 -7.40 5.81
CA GLU A 6 0.46 -5.98 5.52
C GLU A 6 1.35 -5.27 6.53
N ILE A 7 2.37 -4.55 6.03
CA ILE A 7 3.21 -3.71 6.88
C ILE A 7 2.30 -2.64 7.49
N PRO A 8 2.21 -2.55 8.83
CA PRO A 8 1.31 -1.61 9.48
C PRO A 8 1.71 -0.18 9.11
N THR A 9 0.71 0.61 8.74
CA THR A 9 0.86 2.05 8.54
C THR A 9 0.72 2.78 9.88
N LEU A 10 1.26 4.00 9.95
CA LEU A 10 1.09 4.86 11.14
C LEU A 10 -0.39 5.03 11.53
N ASP A 11 -1.29 5.10 10.56
CA ASP A 11 -2.74 5.21 10.83
C ASP A 11 -3.32 3.91 11.40
N SER A 12 -2.86 2.74 10.94
CA SER A 12 -3.29 1.46 11.49
C SER A 12 -2.82 1.25 12.93
N VAL A 13 -1.58 1.68 13.25
CA VAL A 13 -1.06 1.65 14.62
C VAL A 13 -1.84 2.62 15.50
N ARG A 14 -2.10 3.84 15.02
CA ARG A 14 -2.91 4.83 15.76
C ARG A 14 -4.29 4.30 16.10
N LYS A 15 -4.95 3.65 15.13
CA LYS A 15 -6.26 3.05 15.34
C LYS A 15 -6.21 1.96 16.42
N ALA A 16 -5.25 1.04 16.34
CA ALA A 16 -5.09 -0.02 17.33
C ALA A 16 -4.83 0.54 18.75
N VAL A 17 -4.04 1.61 18.85
CA VAL A 17 -3.79 2.28 20.14
C VAL A 17 -5.04 2.99 20.68
N HIS A 18 -5.88 3.56 19.81
CA HIS A 18 -7.14 4.19 20.23
C HIS A 18 -8.23 3.18 20.60
N GLU A 19 -8.11 1.93 20.15
CA GLU A 19 -9.03 0.83 20.49
C GLU A 19 -8.64 0.13 21.80
N ASP A 20 -7.47 0.44 22.35
CA ASP A 20 -6.97 -0.11 23.61
C ASP A 20 -7.27 0.86 24.76
N ASP A 21 -8.16 0.45 25.67
CA ASP A 21 -8.62 1.29 26.78
C ASP A 21 -7.49 1.65 27.77
N ASP A 22 -6.39 0.88 27.79
CA ASP A 22 -5.24 1.12 28.68
C ASP A 22 -4.25 2.15 28.10
N LEU A 23 -4.41 2.55 26.83
CA LEU A 23 -3.50 3.47 26.16
C LEU A 23 -4.14 4.83 25.87
N PRO A 24 -3.40 5.94 26.04
CA PRO A 24 -3.93 7.26 25.77
C PRO A 24 -4.04 7.54 24.27
N ASN A 25 -5.02 8.37 23.91
CA ASN A 25 -5.19 8.80 22.52
C ASN A 25 -4.07 9.74 22.08
N PHE A 26 -3.25 9.29 21.13
CA PHE A 26 -2.21 10.12 20.52
C PHE A 26 -2.67 10.80 19.23
N THR A 27 -2.12 11.99 18.97
CA THR A 27 -2.15 12.57 17.61
C THR A 27 -1.20 11.81 16.69
N LYS A 28 -1.41 11.92 15.38
CA LYS A 28 -0.56 11.25 14.37
C LYS A 28 0.91 11.66 14.47
N THR A 29 1.19 12.94 14.73
CA THR A 29 2.55 13.47 14.87
C THR A 29 3.21 13.01 16.16
N THR A 30 2.47 12.98 17.27
CA THR A 30 2.96 12.46 18.56
C THR A 30 3.33 10.99 18.45
N LEU A 31 2.45 10.16 17.88
CA LEU A 31 2.71 8.74 17.68
C LEU A 31 3.94 8.50 16.79
N TRP A 32 4.11 9.28 15.72
CA TRP A 32 5.28 9.18 14.85
C TRP A 32 6.59 9.48 15.58
N ARG A 33 6.62 10.49 16.45
CA ARG A 33 7.80 10.82 17.28
C ARG A 33 8.10 9.70 18.28
N LEU A 34 7.09 9.20 18.98
CA LEU A 34 7.25 8.09 19.92
C LEU A 34 7.82 6.84 19.23
N MET A 35 7.29 6.48 18.06
CA MET A 35 7.79 5.36 17.29
C MET A 35 9.25 5.57 16.85
N LYS A 36 9.61 6.80 16.44
CA LYS A 36 11.00 7.18 16.14
C LYS A 36 11.91 7.01 17.36
N ASP A 37 11.48 7.48 18.52
CA ASP A 37 12.25 7.42 19.77
C ASP A 37 12.41 5.98 20.27
N MET A 38 11.43 5.11 20.03
CA MET A 38 11.51 3.66 20.28
C MET A 38 12.39 2.90 19.27
N GLY A 39 12.94 3.58 18.25
CA GLY A 39 13.81 2.97 17.24
C GLY A 39 13.06 2.32 16.07
N PHE A 40 11.76 2.56 15.89
CA PHE A 40 11.05 2.09 14.71
C PHE A 40 11.52 2.84 13.46
N THR A 41 11.82 2.07 12.41
CA THR A 41 12.18 2.62 11.10
C THR A 41 10.96 2.66 10.20
N TYR A 42 10.66 3.86 9.66
CA TYR A 42 9.64 4.02 8.64
C TYR A 42 10.25 3.76 7.26
N ASP A 43 9.90 2.63 6.65
CA ASP A 43 10.27 2.32 5.27
C ASP A 43 9.16 2.78 4.30
N ARG A 44 9.53 3.60 3.31
CA ARG A 44 8.58 4.03 2.29
C ARG A 44 8.33 2.85 1.36
N ARG A 45 7.11 2.30 1.39
CA ARG A 45 6.68 1.25 0.47
C ARG A 45 6.83 1.71 -0.99
N ILE A 46 7.88 1.26 -1.67
CA ILE A 46 8.02 1.44 -3.12
C ILE A 46 6.99 0.52 -3.76
N ARG A 47 5.90 1.09 -4.31
CA ARG A 47 5.01 0.32 -5.19
C ARG A 47 5.81 -0.02 -6.43
N ASN A 48 6.12 -1.29 -6.65
CA ASN A 48 6.65 -1.79 -7.92
C ASN A 48 5.57 -1.68 -9.02
N LEU A 49 5.33 -0.44 -9.48
CA LEU A 49 4.38 -0.12 -10.53
C LEU A 49 4.80 -0.69 -11.88
N GLY A 50 6.07 -1.11 -12.03
CA GLY A 50 6.62 -1.67 -13.27
C GLY A 50 5.81 -2.84 -13.82
N ILE A 51 5.46 -3.82 -12.98
CA ILE A 51 4.68 -5.00 -13.39
C ILE A 51 3.25 -4.60 -13.78
N THR A 52 2.61 -3.72 -13.00
CA THR A 52 1.25 -3.24 -13.27
C THR A 52 1.16 -2.37 -14.53
N VAL A 53 2.18 -1.55 -14.79
CA VAL A 53 2.29 -0.74 -16.01
C VAL A 53 2.58 -1.64 -17.21
N TRP A 54 3.51 -2.59 -17.08
CA TRP A 54 3.82 -3.57 -18.11
C TRP A 54 2.58 -4.37 -18.51
N ARG A 55 1.84 -4.91 -17.54
CA ARG A 55 0.60 -5.66 -17.79
C ARG A 55 -0.44 -4.84 -18.53
N ARG A 56 -0.65 -3.58 -18.13
CA ARG A 56 -1.61 -2.68 -18.81
C ARG A 56 -1.19 -2.39 -20.26
N ARG A 57 0.10 -2.17 -20.50
CA ARG A 57 0.66 -1.96 -21.85
C ARG A 57 0.50 -3.21 -22.72
N TYR A 58 0.82 -4.38 -22.17
CA TYR A 58 0.72 -5.65 -22.88
C TYR A 58 -0.73 -5.97 -23.30
N LEU A 59 -1.70 -5.80 -22.39
CA LEU A 59 -3.12 -6.02 -22.70
C LEU A 59 -3.65 -5.03 -23.74
N ARG A 60 -3.18 -3.78 -23.72
CA ARG A 60 -3.53 -2.79 -24.75
C ARG A 60 -3.00 -3.21 -26.13
N ALA A 61 -1.74 -3.64 -26.20
CA ALA A 61 -1.13 -4.12 -27.43
C ALA A 61 -1.87 -5.34 -28.02
N ILE A 62 -2.30 -6.29 -27.18
CA ILE A 62 -3.14 -7.43 -27.62
C ILE A 62 -4.46 -6.95 -28.21
N LYS A 63 -5.13 -6.00 -27.53
CA LYS A 63 -6.43 -5.48 -27.99
C LYS A 63 -6.30 -4.74 -29.32
N GLU A 64 -5.24 -3.96 -29.50
CA GLU A 64 -4.94 -3.27 -30.76
C GLU A 64 -4.67 -4.28 -31.88
N PHE A 65 -3.88 -5.33 -31.60
CA PHE A 65 -3.62 -6.41 -32.55
C PHE A 65 -4.90 -7.15 -32.98
N GLN A 66 -5.80 -7.43 -32.02
CA GLN A 66 -7.08 -8.09 -32.29
C GLN A 66 -8.09 -7.19 -33.01
N GLY A 67 -8.07 -5.89 -32.76
CA GLY A 67 -8.91 -4.90 -33.45
C GLY A 67 -8.45 -4.65 -34.89
N SER A 68 -7.14 -4.60 -35.15
CA SER A 68 -6.58 -4.46 -36.50
C SER A 68 -6.76 -5.73 -37.35
N ALA A 69 -6.89 -6.91 -36.75
CA ALA A 69 -7.18 -8.16 -37.46
C ALA A 69 -8.68 -8.37 -37.79
N GLY A 70 -9.57 -7.51 -37.27
CA GLY A 70 -11.02 -7.61 -37.45
C GLY A 70 -11.61 -6.73 -38.56
N GLY A 71 -10.81 -5.87 -39.19
CA GLY A 71 -11.22 -4.97 -40.26
C GLY A 71 -10.98 -5.55 -41.66
N ASN A 72 -11.44 -6.76 -41.94
CA ASN A 72 -11.58 -7.29 -43.29
C ASN A 72 -12.66 -8.37 -43.33
N ARG A 73 -13.92 -7.94 -43.20
CA ARG A 73 -15.12 -8.68 -43.61
C ARG A 73 -16.18 -7.69 -44.06
#